data_AF-A0A0M3K7D2-F1
#
_entry.id   AF-A0A0M3K7D2-F1
#
_cell.length_a   1.000
_cell.length_b   1.000
_cell.length_c   1.000
_cell.angle_alpha   90.00
_cell.angle_beta   90.00
_cell.angle_gamma   90.00
#
_symmetry.space_group_name_H-M   'P 1'
#
loop_
_entity.id
_entity.type
_entity.pdbx_description
1 polymer ?
#
loop_
_entity_poly.entity_id
_entity_poly.type
_entity_poly.pdbx_seq_one_letter_code
_entity_poly.pdbx_strand_id
1 'polypeptide(L)'
;MSTKPECEALLTDWIHEAAFNGNTLGFPKYCPDKNVKKIQREHVLTYMKQYHTLDRMVVAGVGVDHDLLVNAAEELFDASRTTWANDRSALLSNEPPLDYSTAQYTGGDKRVLKDLSNMALGPSPFPNLAHFVIGFESCGYKDDDFVAFCVLQSLMGGGGSFSAGGPGKGMYTRLYVDVLNRCHWMYNATAFNHAYADSGLFCIQASSDPLQLLNTACVIVQQLLRLPDGVGRDELERAKTQLKSQLMMNLEVRPVMFEDLSRQVLGHGYRKKPSEYIAKIDAIKNEDIKRIVERMLNTAPSVVGYGDLKQLPPYESFDRAFARRTHVELIPR
;
A
#
# COMPACT_ATOMS: atom_id res chain seq x y z
N MET A 1 2.78 20.92 -14.40
CA MET A 1 2.57 20.37 -13.04
C MET A 1 1.12 19.96 -12.95
N SER A 2 0.84 18.67 -12.75
CA SER A 2 -0.54 18.21 -12.51
C SER A 2 -1.07 18.94 -11.29
N THR A 3 -2.08 19.78 -11.48
CA THR A 3 -2.74 20.60 -10.44
C THR A 3 -3.78 19.80 -9.65
N LYS A 4 -3.83 18.47 -9.84
CA LYS A 4 -4.49 17.59 -8.88
C LYS A 4 -3.49 17.28 -7.77
N PRO A 5 -3.75 17.68 -6.52
CA PRO A 5 -3.07 17.07 -5.41
C PRO A 5 -3.61 15.64 -5.34
N GLU A 6 -2.89 14.70 -5.94
CA GLU A 6 -3.16 13.28 -5.75
C GLU A 6 -2.80 12.95 -4.30
N CYS A 7 -3.74 13.23 -3.38
CA CYS A 7 -3.55 13.06 -1.95
C CYS A 7 -3.21 11.60 -1.62
N GLU A 8 -3.74 10.64 -2.38
CA GLU A 8 -3.56 9.20 -2.17
C GLU A 8 -2.08 8.79 -2.09
N ALA A 9 -1.23 9.35 -2.93
CA ALA A 9 0.18 9.00 -2.95
C ALA A 9 0.91 9.51 -1.71
N LEU A 10 0.56 10.71 -1.23
CA LEU A 10 1.07 11.28 0.02
C LEU A 10 0.50 10.58 1.25
N LEU A 11 -0.78 10.23 1.25
CA LEU A 11 -1.42 9.46 2.31
C LEU A 11 -0.75 8.09 2.47
N THR A 12 -0.42 7.45 1.34
CA THR A 12 0.34 6.20 1.32
C THR A 12 1.74 6.40 1.90
N ASP A 13 2.44 7.48 1.55
CA ASP A 13 3.77 7.78 2.12
C ASP A 13 3.70 8.02 3.64
N TRP A 14 2.74 8.81 4.10
CA TRP A 14 2.57 9.14 5.52
C TRP A 14 2.13 7.97 6.39
N ILE A 15 1.33 7.03 5.86
CA ILE A 15 0.96 5.85 6.64
C ILE A 15 2.16 4.92 6.84
N HIS A 16 3.08 4.85 5.87
CA HIS A 16 4.34 4.14 6.06
C HIS A 16 5.26 4.88 7.04
N GLU A 17 5.39 6.21 6.92
CA GLU A 17 6.14 7.03 7.87
C GLU A 17 5.66 6.81 9.31
N ALA A 18 4.33 6.82 9.52
CA ALA A 18 3.71 6.54 10.81
C ALA A 18 3.97 5.10 11.26
N ALA A 19 3.70 4.11 10.40
CA ALA A 19 3.75 2.69 10.73
C ALA A 19 5.14 2.18 11.14
N PHE A 20 6.19 2.72 10.53
CA PHE A 20 7.58 2.28 10.73
C PHE A 20 8.44 3.37 11.39
N ASN A 21 7.80 4.35 12.04
CA ASN A 21 8.46 5.43 12.79
C ASN A 21 9.59 6.14 12.01
N GLY A 22 9.35 6.46 10.73
CA GLY A 22 10.33 7.12 9.87
C GLY A 22 11.61 6.33 9.61
N ASN A 23 11.58 4.99 9.77
CA ASN A 23 12.72 4.10 9.58
C ASN A 23 12.39 3.01 8.56
N THR A 24 13.38 2.48 7.84
CA THR A 24 13.22 1.41 6.83
C THR A 24 12.11 1.73 5.81
N LEU A 25 10.98 1.01 5.86
CA LEU A 25 9.79 1.26 5.02
C LEU A 25 9.12 2.60 5.29
N GLY A 26 9.37 3.22 6.45
CA GLY A 26 8.87 4.55 6.81
C GLY A 26 9.71 5.71 6.26
N PHE A 27 10.78 5.44 5.52
CA PHE A 27 11.49 6.50 4.81
C PHE A 27 10.60 7.10 3.71
N PRO A 28 10.59 8.43 3.57
CA PRO A 28 9.72 9.09 2.61
C PRO A 28 10.12 8.71 1.18
N LYS A 29 9.13 8.26 0.41
CA LYS A 29 9.29 7.96 -1.01
C LYS A 29 9.64 9.22 -1.81
N TYR A 30 9.17 10.37 -1.36
CA TYR A 30 9.45 11.66 -1.98
C TYR A 30 10.61 12.36 -1.28
N CYS A 31 11.58 12.87 -2.06
CA CYS A 31 12.72 13.56 -1.49
C CYS A 31 12.27 14.79 -0.68
N PRO A 32 12.57 14.85 0.63
CA PRO A 32 12.24 16.02 1.44
C PRO A 32 12.96 17.28 0.95
N ASP A 33 12.33 18.44 1.02
CA ASP A 33 12.88 19.72 0.54
C ASP A 33 14.28 20.03 1.10
N LYS A 34 14.52 19.67 2.37
CA LYS A 34 15.82 19.84 3.05
C LYS A 34 16.95 19.03 2.41
N ASN A 35 16.64 17.96 1.68
CA ASN A 35 17.60 17.06 1.04
C ASN A 35 17.81 17.38 -0.44
N VAL A 36 16.82 17.99 -1.12
CA VAL A 36 16.88 18.26 -2.57
C VAL A 36 18.16 19.00 -2.95
N LYS A 37 18.54 20.05 -2.19
CA LYS A 37 19.74 20.85 -2.45
C LYS A 37 21.05 20.17 -2.06
N LYS A 38 21.00 19.05 -1.34
CA LYS A 38 22.18 18.31 -0.84
C LYS A 38 22.58 17.17 -1.77
N ILE A 39 21.66 16.68 -2.60
CA ILE A 39 21.93 15.59 -3.54
C ILE A 39 22.82 16.12 -4.67
N GLN A 40 24.01 15.55 -4.77
CA GLN A 40 24.99 15.84 -5.82
C GLN A 40 25.24 14.60 -6.67
N ARG A 41 25.97 14.77 -7.79
CA ARG A 41 26.25 13.69 -8.75
C ARG A 41 26.90 12.48 -8.07
N GLU A 42 27.82 12.72 -7.16
CA GLU A 42 28.62 11.71 -6.45
C GLU A 42 27.71 10.82 -5.58
N HIS A 43 26.66 11.40 -4.98
CA HIS A 43 25.67 10.64 -4.20
C HIS A 43 24.91 9.66 -5.10
N VAL A 44 24.45 10.12 -6.27
CA VAL A 44 23.68 9.30 -7.22
C VAL A 44 24.55 8.17 -7.77
N LEU A 45 25.78 8.47 -8.20
CA LEU A 45 26.70 7.46 -8.72
C LEU A 45 27.11 6.44 -7.66
N THR A 46 27.37 6.89 -6.42
CA THR A 46 27.65 5.99 -5.29
C THR A 46 26.46 5.08 -5.01
N TYR A 47 25.24 5.62 -5.00
CA TYR A 47 24.02 4.82 -4.84
C TYR A 47 23.84 3.80 -5.97
N MET A 48 24.03 4.20 -7.23
CA MET A 48 23.93 3.27 -8.36
C MET A 48 24.95 2.14 -8.25
N LYS A 49 26.23 2.46 -7.96
CA LYS A 49 27.27 1.45 -7.73
C LYS A 49 26.91 0.46 -6.62
N GLN A 50 26.32 0.94 -5.53
CA GLN A 50 26.01 0.13 -4.36
C GLN A 50 24.76 -0.76 -4.52
N TYR A 51 23.73 -0.27 -5.22
CA TYR A 51 22.41 -0.93 -5.26
C TYR A 51 22.06 -1.56 -6.62
N HIS A 52 22.69 -1.14 -7.72
CA HIS A 52 22.46 -1.70 -9.06
C HIS A 52 23.58 -2.67 -9.45
N THR A 53 23.78 -3.69 -8.60
CA THR A 53 24.76 -4.75 -8.79
C THR A 53 24.15 -5.93 -9.54
N LEU A 54 24.99 -6.73 -10.22
CA LEU A 54 24.52 -7.83 -11.06
C LEU A 54 23.72 -8.89 -10.29
N ASP A 55 24.01 -9.09 -9.00
CA ASP A 55 23.28 -9.99 -8.10
C ASP A 55 21.91 -9.46 -7.64
N ARG A 56 21.60 -8.18 -7.92
CA ARG A 56 20.35 -7.50 -7.56
C ARG A 56 19.54 -7.04 -8.78
N MET A 57 19.92 -7.50 -9.97
CA MET A 57 19.27 -7.14 -11.23
C MET A 57 18.67 -8.37 -11.89
N VAL A 58 17.47 -8.20 -12.47
CA VAL A 58 16.81 -9.22 -13.27
C VAL A 58 16.47 -8.60 -14.62
N VAL A 59 16.99 -9.21 -15.69
CA VAL A 59 16.63 -8.87 -17.07
C VAL A 59 15.53 -9.84 -17.50
N ALA A 60 14.37 -9.31 -17.87
CA ALA A 60 13.22 -10.09 -18.30
C ALA A 60 12.83 -9.74 -19.74
N GLY A 61 12.13 -10.66 -20.41
CA GLY A 61 11.59 -10.45 -21.75
C GLY A 61 10.28 -11.22 -21.92
N VAL A 62 9.30 -10.59 -22.56
CA VAL A 62 8.00 -11.21 -22.88
C VAL A 62 7.79 -11.13 -24.39
N GLY A 63 7.67 -12.30 -25.04
CA GLY A 63 7.58 -12.38 -26.50
C GLY A 63 8.93 -12.16 -27.21
N VAL A 64 10.03 -12.49 -26.53
CA VAL A 64 11.40 -12.41 -27.06
C VAL A 64 12.03 -13.80 -26.99
N ASP A 65 12.86 -14.13 -27.97
CA ASP A 65 13.65 -15.36 -27.96
C ASP A 65 14.62 -15.37 -26.76
N HIS A 66 14.67 -16.50 -26.04
CA HIS A 66 15.43 -16.58 -24.80
C HIS A 66 16.93 -16.50 -25.04
N ASP A 67 17.44 -17.23 -26.04
CA ASP A 67 18.88 -17.30 -26.32
C ASP A 67 19.38 -15.93 -26.81
N LEU A 68 18.61 -15.24 -27.64
CA LEU A 68 18.91 -13.88 -28.06
C LEU A 68 18.96 -12.89 -26.88
N LEU A 69 18.02 -13.00 -25.94
CA LEU A 69 17.99 -12.15 -24.74
C LEU A 69 19.21 -12.40 -23.85
N VAL A 70 19.57 -13.67 -23.63
CA VAL A 70 20.73 -14.06 -22.82
C VAL A 70 22.02 -13.54 -23.46
N ASN A 71 22.23 -13.81 -24.75
CA ASN A 71 23.42 -13.34 -25.47
C ASN A 71 23.56 -11.81 -25.40
N ALA A 72 22.46 -11.07 -25.59
CA ALA A 72 22.47 -9.61 -25.49
C ALA A 72 22.75 -9.14 -24.04
N ALA A 73 22.21 -9.83 -23.04
CA ALA A 73 22.44 -9.48 -21.65
C ALA A 73 23.90 -9.72 -21.25
N GLU A 74 24.49 -10.84 -21.66
CA GLU A 74 25.90 -11.17 -21.43
C GLU A 74 26.85 -10.15 -22.09
N GLU A 75 26.51 -9.68 -23.29
CA GLU A 75 27.31 -8.66 -24.00
C GLU A 75 27.23 -7.27 -23.34
N LEU A 76 26.03 -6.87 -22.90
CA LEU A 76 25.75 -5.49 -22.48
C LEU A 76 25.95 -5.23 -20.98
N PHE A 77 25.74 -6.23 -20.11
CA PHE A 77 25.82 -6.07 -18.65
C PHE A 77 27.23 -6.38 -18.10
N ASP A 78 28.23 -5.72 -18.66
CA ASP A 78 29.64 -5.82 -18.23
C ASP A 78 29.97 -4.79 -17.13
N ALA A 79 30.14 -5.27 -15.88
CA ALA A 79 30.45 -4.43 -14.73
C ALA A 79 31.78 -3.65 -14.87
N SER A 80 32.73 -4.13 -15.69
CA SER A 80 34.02 -3.47 -15.92
C SER A 80 33.91 -2.17 -16.72
N ARG A 81 32.81 -2.00 -17.47
CA ARG A 81 32.55 -0.82 -18.30
C ARG A 81 31.82 0.30 -17.57
N THR A 82 31.53 0.12 -16.29
CA THR A 82 30.80 1.11 -15.49
C THR A 82 31.62 2.39 -15.28
N THR A 83 30.95 3.54 -15.13
CA THR A 83 31.61 4.84 -14.95
C THR A 83 32.56 4.85 -13.76
N TRP A 84 32.17 4.23 -12.65
CA TRP A 84 32.94 4.15 -11.42
C TRP A 84 34.07 3.11 -11.45
N ALA A 85 34.09 2.20 -12.42
CA ALA A 85 35.24 1.34 -12.66
C ALA A 85 36.41 2.14 -13.26
N ASN A 86 36.11 3.14 -14.09
CA ASN A 86 37.11 3.97 -14.78
C ASN A 86 37.50 5.24 -14.01
N ASP A 87 36.56 5.82 -13.26
CA ASP A 87 36.78 7.05 -12.50
C ASP A 87 36.20 6.94 -11.08
N ARG A 88 37.08 6.63 -10.12
CA ARG A 88 36.71 6.57 -8.69
C ARG A 88 36.48 7.95 -8.07
N SER A 89 37.00 9.03 -8.68
CA SER A 89 36.80 10.39 -8.19
C SER A 89 35.35 10.87 -8.37
N ALA A 90 34.58 10.19 -9.21
CA ALA A 90 33.15 10.42 -9.40
C ALA A 90 32.28 9.86 -8.26
N LEU A 91 32.87 9.19 -7.27
CA LEU A 91 32.18 8.64 -6.10
C LEU A 91 32.38 9.54 -4.87
N LEU A 92 31.57 9.31 -3.84
CA LEU A 92 31.81 9.89 -2.52
C LEU A 92 33.15 9.39 -1.96
N SER A 93 33.88 10.28 -1.29
CA SER A 93 35.15 9.93 -0.62
C SER A 93 34.96 8.94 0.53
N ASN A 94 33.81 9.01 1.21
CA ASN A 94 33.41 8.06 2.24
C ASN A 94 32.05 7.45 1.85
N GLU A 95 32.07 6.20 1.40
CA GLU A 95 30.87 5.47 1.01
C GLU A 95 30.11 5.01 2.26
N PRO A 96 28.80 5.31 2.39
CA PRO A 96 28.02 4.82 3.52
C PRO A 96 27.89 3.29 3.46
N PRO A 97 27.77 2.60 4.60
CA PRO A 97 27.52 1.17 4.61
C PRO A 97 26.19 0.83 3.93
N LEU A 98 26.12 -0.35 3.32
CA LEU A 98 24.87 -0.89 2.80
C LEU A 98 23.89 -1.15 3.94
N ASP A 99 22.63 -0.77 3.74
CA ASP A 99 21.57 -1.00 4.71
C ASP A 99 20.95 -2.38 4.50
N TYR A 100 21.00 -3.20 5.54
CA TYR A 100 20.40 -4.54 5.62
C TYR A 100 19.38 -4.62 6.77
N SER A 101 18.92 -3.48 7.27
CA SER A 101 17.95 -3.42 8.36
C SER A 101 16.63 -4.02 7.94
N THR A 102 16.03 -4.82 8.82
CA THR A 102 14.68 -5.35 8.65
C THR A 102 13.65 -4.32 9.10
N ALA A 103 12.53 -4.24 8.40
CA ALA A 103 11.41 -3.39 8.79
C ALA A 103 10.87 -3.76 10.18
N GLN A 104 10.61 -2.74 10.99
CA GLN A 104 10.02 -2.89 12.33
C GLN A 104 8.76 -2.06 12.41
N TYR A 105 7.62 -2.73 12.43
CA TYR A 105 6.34 -2.08 12.61
C TYR A 105 6.17 -1.62 14.06
N THR A 106 5.75 -0.37 14.25
CA THR A 106 5.59 0.24 15.58
C THR A 106 4.17 0.74 15.84
N GLY A 107 3.32 0.82 14.81
CA GLY A 107 2.15 1.71 14.86
C GLY A 107 2.61 3.18 14.84
N GLY A 108 1.67 4.13 14.98
CA GLY A 108 2.01 5.55 15.09
C GLY A 108 0.92 6.51 14.62
N ASP A 109 1.17 7.81 14.76
CA ASP A 109 0.24 8.89 14.37
C ASP A 109 0.96 9.93 13.53
N LYS A 110 0.36 10.32 12.40
CA LYS A 110 0.84 11.40 11.54
C LYS A 110 -0.31 12.32 11.15
N ARG A 111 -0.24 13.58 11.57
CA ARG A 111 -1.25 14.59 11.28
C ARG A 111 -0.66 15.73 10.47
N VAL A 112 -1.23 15.97 9.29
CA VAL A 112 -0.80 17.03 8.38
C VAL A 112 -1.96 18.00 8.20
N LEU A 113 -1.93 19.09 8.97
CA LEU A 113 -2.93 20.15 8.88
C LEU A 113 -2.72 20.95 7.59
N LYS A 114 -3.77 21.06 6.78
CA LYS A 114 -3.76 21.89 5.58
C LYS A 114 -5.16 22.37 5.27
N ASP A 115 -5.28 23.65 4.93
CA ASP A 115 -6.52 24.19 4.40
C ASP A 115 -6.68 23.74 2.94
N LEU A 116 -7.66 22.86 2.72
CA LEU A 116 -7.99 22.30 1.41
C LEU A 116 -9.21 22.99 0.78
N SER A 117 -9.77 24.02 1.42
CA SER A 117 -10.93 24.76 0.91
C SER A 117 -10.67 25.47 -0.42
N ASN A 118 -9.42 25.88 -0.67
CA ASN A 118 -9.02 26.70 -1.81
C ASN A 118 -8.28 25.92 -2.92
N MET A 119 -8.26 24.58 -2.89
CA MET A 119 -7.55 23.77 -3.90
C MET A 119 -8.25 23.70 -5.26
N ALA A 120 -9.42 24.33 -5.43
CA ALA A 120 -10.16 24.33 -6.68
C ALA A 120 -9.59 25.34 -7.69
N LEU A 121 -8.84 24.88 -8.68
CA LEU A 121 -8.40 25.67 -9.84
C LEU A 121 -9.31 25.49 -11.08
N GLY A 122 -10.53 24.96 -10.90
CA GLY A 122 -11.49 24.71 -11.98
C GLY A 122 -12.85 25.39 -11.76
N PRO A 123 -13.73 25.45 -12.78
CA PRO A 123 -15.04 26.10 -12.71
C PRO A 123 -16.03 25.41 -11.75
N SER A 124 -15.73 24.16 -11.34
CA SER A 124 -16.47 23.44 -10.31
C SER A 124 -15.61 23.37 -9.04
N PRO A 125 -16.10 23.86 -7.89
CA PRO A 125 -15.36 23.73 -6.64
C PRO A 125 -15.18 22.25 -6.29
N PHE A 126 -13.94 21.82 -6.07
CA PHE A 126 -13.69 20.53 -5.41
C PHE A 126 -14.23 20.62 -3.97
N PRO A 127 -14.90 19.58 -3.47
CA PRO A 127 -15.34 19.58 -2.08
C PRO A 127 -14.12 19.69 -1.16
N ASN A 128 -14.24 20.49 -0.09
CA ASN A 128 -13.25 20.51 0.97
C ASN A 128 -13.33 19.15 1.69
N LEU A 129 -12.30 18.31 1.51
CA LEU A 129 -12.26 16.97 2.08
C LEU A 129 -11.16 16.91 3.14
N ALA A 130 -11.45 16.22 4.25
CA ALA A 130 -10.45 15.69 5.15
C ALA A 130 -10.24 14.20 4.87
N HIS A 131 -9.00 13.76 5.02
CA HIS A 131 -8.57 12.40 4.74
C HIS A 131 -8.13 11.73 6.03
N PHE A 132 -8.57 10.49 6.20
CA PHE A 132 -8.25 9.62 7.33
C PHE A 132 -7.75 8.29 6.79
N VAL A 133 -6.60 7.85 7.29
CA VAL A 133 -6.08 6.50 7.01
C VAL A 133 -5.85 5.81 8.33
N ILE A 134 -6.29 4.57 8.42
CA ILE A 134 -5.92 3.68 9.51
C ILE A 134 -5.37 2.39 8.95
N GLY A 135 -4.26 1.91 9.50
CA GLY A 135 -3.61 0.68 9.07
C GLY A 135 -2.97 -0.10 10.20
N PHE A 136 -2.62 -1.33 9.89
CA PHE A 136 -2.05 -2.32 10.79
C PHE A 136 -0.99 -3.12 10.06
N GLU A 137 -0.08 -3.76 10.80
CA GLU A 137 0.89 -4.66 10.19
C GLU A 137 0.16 -5.82 9.51
N SER A 138 0.47 -6.04 8.23
CA SER A 138 0.05 -7.23 7.50
C SER A 138 1.19 -8.25 7.45
N CYS A 139 1.60 -8.67 6.27
CA CYS A 139 2.69 -9.61 6.10
C CYS A 139 3.47 -9.34 4.81
N GLY A 140 4.70 -9.86 4.76
CA GLY A 140 5.49 -9.84 3.54
C GLY A 140 4.93 -10.76 2.45
N TYR A 141 5.35 -10.56 1.20
CA TYR A 141 4.89 -11.37 0.06
C TYR A 141 5.39 -12.83 0.11
N LYS A 142 6.33 -13.14 1.01
CA LYS A 142 6.85 -14.50 1.25
C LYS A 142 6.10 -15.25 2.36
N ASP A 143 5.30 -14.56 3.17
CA ASP A 143 4.51 -15.17 4.24
C ASP A 143 3.39 -16.04 3.63
N ASP A 144 3.05 -17.14 4.30
CA ASP A 144 1.96 -18.02 3.87
C ASP A 144 0.59 -17.33 3.94
N ASP A 145 0.45 -16.32 4.81
CA ASP A 145 -0.76 -15.52 4.98
C ASP A 145 -0.98 -14.48 3.87
N PHE A 146 0.01 -14.27 2.98
CA PHE A 146 -0.05 -13.24 1.94
C PHE A 146 -1.31 -13.32 1.09
N VAL A 147 -1.66 -14.52 0.63
CA VAL A 147 -2.86 -14.72 -0.22
C VAL A 147 -4.14 -14.42 0.56
N ALA A 148 -4.17 -14.74 1.86
CA ALA A 148 -5.31 -14.46 2.71
C ALA A 148 -5.51 -12.94 2.89
N PHE A 149 -4.43 -12.16 3.03
CA PHE A 149 -4.50 -10.69 3.03
C PHE A 149 -4.93 -10.11 1.68
N CYS A 150 -4.53 -10.69 0.54
CA CYS A 150 -5.07 -10.31 -0.77
C CYS A 150 -6.57 -10.57 -0.89
N VAL A 151 -7.06 -11.69 -0.36
CA VAL A 151 -8.50 -11.99 -0.31
C VAL A 151 -9.21 -11.00 0.60
N LEU A 152 -8.64 -10.67 1.76
CA LEU A 152 -9.17 -9.66 2.69
C LEU A 152 -9.28 -8.28 2.02
N GLN A 153 -8.25 -7.86 1.27
CA GLN A 153 -8.29 -6.63 0.48
C GLN A 153 -9.42 -6.66 -0.55
N SER A 154 -9.56 -7.75 -1.31
CA SER A 154 -10.64 -7.88 -2.30
C SER A 154 -12.03 -7.90 -1.64
N LEU A 155 -12.14 -8.44 -0.43
CA LEU A 155 -13.38 -8.54 0.33
C LEU A 155 -13.82 -7.19 0.89
N MET A 156 -12.88 -6.43 1.46
CA MET A 156 -13.13 -5.08 1.96
C MET A 156 -13.39 -4.12 0.80
N GLY A 157 -12.54 -4.18 -0.23
CA GLY A 157 -12.63 -3.43 -1.47
C GLY A 157 -12.84 -1.94 -1.23
N GLY A 158 -13.90 -1.40 -1.82
CA GLY A 158 -14.30 -0.01 -1.66
C GLY A 158 -14.17 0.78 -2.95
N GLY A 159 -13.95 2.09 -2.81
CA GLY A 159 -13.80 3.01 -3.93
C GLY A 159 -14.29 4.42 -3.60
N GLY A 160 -14.36 5.25 -4.63
CA GLY A 160 -15.03 6.55 -4.55
C GLY A 160 -16.55 6.40 -4.65
N SER A 161 -17.27 7.26 -3.92
CA SER A 161 -18.75 7.35 -3.96
C SER A 161 -19.28 7.70 -5.34
N PHE A 162 -18.48 8.40 -6.15
CA PHE A 162 -18.79 8.71 -7.53
C PHE A 162 -17.98 7.82 -8.48
N SER A 163 -18.42 6.56 -8.63
CA SER A 163 -17.87 5.65 -9.65
C SER A 163 -18.83 5.58 -10.84
N ALA A 164 -18.52 6.31 -11.91
CA ALA A 164 -19.19 6.12 -13.19
C ALA A 164 -18.70 4.81 -13.82
N GLY A 165 -19.40 3.71 -13.58
CA GLY A 165 -19.21 2.49 -14.34
C GLY A 165 -20.18 1.38 -14.01
N GLY A 166 -20.11 0.33 -14.82
CA GLY A 166 -21.04 -0.80 -14.73
C GLY A 166 -20.71 -1.80 -13.62
N PRO A 167 -21.51 -2.88 -13.55
CA PRO A 167 -21.28 -4.01 -12.65
C PRO A 167 -19.84 -4.56 -12.75
N GLY A 168 -19.32 -5.08 -11.63
CA GLY A 168 -17.99 -5.70 -11.56
C GLY A 168 -16.89 -4.85 -10.93
N LYS A 169 -17.13 -3.57 -10.66
CA LYS A 169 -16.16 -2.66 -9.99
C LYS A 169 -16.03 -2.82 -8.47
N GLY A 170 -16.59 -3.89 -7.89
CA GLY A 170 -16.58 -4.09 -6.43
C GLY A 170 -17.71 -3.38 -5.67
N MET A 171 -18.84 -3.06 -6.32
CA MET A 171 -20.00 -2.41 -5.65
C MET A 171 -20.62 -3.24 -4.51
N TYR A 172 -20.27 -4.53 -4.42
CA TYR A 172 -20.74 -5.46 -3.39
C TYR A 172 -19.67 -5.79 -2.34
N THR A 173 -18.56 -5.04 -2.27
CA THR A 173 -17.59 -5.21 -1.18
C THR A 173 -18.09 -4.56 0.11
N ARG A 174 -17.52 -4.93 1.27
CA ARG A 174 -17.96 -4.41 2.58
C ARG A 174 -17.97 -2.90 2.65
N LEU A 175 -16.85 -2.27 2.27
CA LEU A 175 -16.75 -0.81 2.34
C LEU A 175 -17.74 -0.13 1.39
N TYR A 176 -18.09 -0.75 0.27
CA TYR A 176 -19.08 -0.18 -0.62
C TYR A 176 -20.51 -0.28 -0.03
N VAL A 177 -20.91 -1.47 0.41
CA VAL A 177 -22.29 -1.74 0.86
C VAL A 177 -22.58 -1.17 2.25
N ASP A 178 -21.65 -1.34 3.19
CA ASP A 178 -21.86 -0.96 4.58
C ASP A 178 -21.43 0.48 4.87
N VAL A 179 -20.51 1.05 4.08
CA VAL A 179 -20.02 2.43 4.26
C VAL A 179 -20.55 3.35 3.17
N LEU A 180 -20.12 3.21 1.92
CA LEU A 180 -20.43 4.20 0.87
C LEU A 180 -21.93 4.32 0.57
N ASN A 181 -22.67 3.20 0.54
CA ASN A 181 -24.12 3.22 0.29
C ASN A 181 -24.95 3.78 1.48
N ARG A 182 -24.40 3.77 2.69
CA ARG A 182 -25.12 4.17 3.92
C ARG A 182 -24.70 5.54 4.44
N CYS A 183 -23.45 5.90 4.25
CA CYS A 183 -22.82 7.13 4.72
C CYS A 183 -22.64 8.09 3.54
N HIS A 184 -23.68 8.84 3.20
CA HIS A 184 -23.69 9.76 2.06
C HIS A 184 -22.63 10.88 2.14
N TRP A 185 -22.08 11.15 3.32
CA TRP A 185 -21.01 12.13 3.55
C TRP A 185 -19.61 11.58 3.27
N MET A 186 -19.49 10.25 3.08
CA MET A 186 -18.24 9.60 2.70
C MET A 186 -18.01 9.82 1.20
N TYR A 187 -16.83 10.29 0.83
CA TYR A 187 -16.44 10.51 -0.57
C TYR A 187 -15.61 9.36 -1.13
N ASN A 188 -14.79 8.74 -0.29
CA ASN A 188 -13.97 7.57 -0.61
C ASN A 188 -13.83 6.71 0.64
N ALA A 189 -13.82 5.39 0.45
CA ALA A 189 -13.41 4.42 1.45
C ALA A 189 -12.84 3.21 0.71
N THR A 190 -11.53 3.00 0.76
CA THR A 190 -10.85 1.93 0.00
C THR A 190 -9.82 1.23 0.88
N ALA A 191 -9.82 -0.10 0.83
CA ALA A 191 -8.83 -0.95 1.50
C ALA A 191 -7.64 -1.25 0.59
N PHE A 192 -6.44 -1.20 1.15
CA PHE A 192 -5.18 -1.48 0.50
C PHE A 192 -4.38 -2.50 1.30
N ASN A 193 -3.65 -3.36 0.57
CA ASN A 193 -2.66 -4.27 1.14
C ASN A 193 -1.32 -4.01 0.45
N HIS A 194 -0.37 -3.44 1.20
CA HIS A 194 1.00 -3.26 0.76
C HIS A 194 1.84 -4.40 1.33
N ALA A 195 2.54 -5.16 0.48
CA ALA A 195 3.38 -6.27 0.90
C ALA A 195 4.82 -6.06 0.44
N TYR A 196 5.75 -6.16 1.38
CA TYR A 196 7.19 -6.04 1.16
C TYR A 196 7.89 -7.38 1.43
N ALA A 197 9.22 -7.40 1.42
CA ALA A 197 9.96 -8.64 1.57
C ALA A 197 9.86 -9.24 2.98
N ASP A 198 9.83 -8.37 3.99
CA ASP A 198 9.96 -8.68 5.42
C ASP A 198 8.75 -8.25 6.26
N SER A 199 8.00 -7.21 5.84
CA SER A 199 6.76 -6.77 6.49
C SER A 199 5.68 -6.39 5.46
N GLY A 200 4.53 -5.93 5.95
CA GLY A 200 3.42 -5.46 5.14
C GLY A 200 2.53 -4.49 5.92
N LEU A 201 1.69 -3.77 5.21
CA LEU A 201 0.75 -2.80 5.76
C LEU A 201 -0.62 -2.99 5.11
N PHE A 202 -1.62 -3.35 5.92
CA PHE A 202 -3.02 -3.32 5.50
C PHE A 202 -3.64 -2.03 6.03
N CYS A 203 -4.25 -1.23 5.16
CA CYS A 203 -4.85 0.03 5.57
C CYS A 203 -6.16 0.35 4.85
N ILE A 204 -7.00 1.15 5.47
CA ILE A 204 -8.21 1.70 4.88
C ILE A 204 -8.03 3.21 4.79
N GLN A 205 -8.12 3.73 3.57
CA GLN A 205 -8.10 5.15 3.29
C GLN A 205 -9.54 5.63 3.10
N ALA A 206 -9.93 6.65 3.86
CA ALA A 206 -11.23 7.27 3.80
C ALA A 206 -11.12 8.78 3.61
N SER A 207 -12.08 9.36 2.89
CA SER A 207 -12.16 10.80 2.65
C SER A 207 -13.61 11.25 2.88
N SER A 208 -13.81 12.30 3.65
CA SER A 208 -15.14 12.87 3.93
C SER A 208 -15.06 14.37 4.16
N ASP A 209 -16.23 15.00 4.34
CA ASP A 209 -16.28 16.37 4.86
C ASP A 209 -15.58 16.47 6.23
N PRO A 210 -14.77 17.52 6.51
CA PRO A 210 -14.08 17.71 7.78
C PRO A 210 -14.99 17.67 9.02
N LEU A 211 -16.23 18.13 8.91
CA LEU A 211 -17.20 18.12 10.01
C LEU A 211 -17.64 16.70 10.38
N GLN A 212 -17.52 15.75 9.46
CA GLN A 212 -17.93 14.36 9.63
C GLN A 212 -16.77 13.42 9.95
N LEU A 213 -15.56 13.94 10.14
CA LEU A 213 -14.35 13.12 10.29
C LEU A 213 -14.40 12.18 11.50
N LEU A 214 -15.03 12.61 12.61
CA LEU A 214 -15.29 11.74 13.77
C LEU A 214 -16.16 10.54 13.38
N ASN A 215 -17.27 10.79 12.70
CA ASN A 215 -18.21 9.75 12.26
C ASN A 215 -17.54 8.81 11.25
N THR A 216 -16.73 9.36 10.33
CA THR A 216 -15.91 8.59 9.39
C THR A 216 -14.97 7.65 10.13
N ALA A 217 -14.21 8.14 11.12
CA ALA A 217 -13.32 7.32 11.93
C ALA A 217 -14.07 6.20 12.66
N CYS A 218 -15.19 6.52 13.31
CA CYS A 218 -16.03 5.54 14.02
C CYS A 218 -16.53 4.42 13.08
N VAL A 219 -17.04 4.77 11.89
CA VAL A 219 -17.56 3.79 10.93
C VAL A 219 -16.44 2.87 10.44
N ILE A 220 -15.28 3.42 10.07
CA ILE A 220 -14.16 2.61 9.58
C ILE A 220 -13.61 1.68 10.67
N VAL A 221 -13.44 2.19 11.90
CA VAL A 221 -13.02 1.37 13.04
C VAL A 221 -14.06 0.28 13.34
N GLN A 222 -15.36 0.58 13.26
CA GLN A 222 -16.40 -0.42 13.41
C GLN A 222 -16.32 -1.52 12.34
N GLN A 223 -16.02 -1.18 11.08
CA GLN A 223 -15.86 -2.20 10.03
C GLN A 223 -14.67 -3.12 10.30
N LEU A 224 -13.54 -2.56 10.77
CA LEU A 224 -12.37 -3.34 11.15
C LEU A 224 -12.66 -4.27 12.35
N LEU A 225 -13.35 -3.76 13.37
CA LEU A 225 -13.69 -4.52 14.58
C LEU A 225 -14.74 -5.62 14.35
N ARG A 226 -15.48 -5.60 13.23
CA ARG A 226 -16.42 -6.66 12.83
C ARG A 226 -15.74 -7.81 12.07
N LEU A 227 -14.52 -7.63 11.59
CA LEU A 227 -13.81 -8.66 10.82
C LEU A 227 -13.49 -9.94 11.63
N PRO A 228 -13.15 -9.89 12.94
CA PRO A 228 -12.95 -11.09 13.77
C PRO A 228 -14.17 -12.02 13.85
N ASP A 229 -15.39 -11.47 13.77
CA ASP A 229 -16.63 -12.27 13.76
C ASP A 229 -16.73 -13.15 12.49
N GLY A 230 -15.97 -12.81 11.46
CA GLY A 230 -15.83 -13.52 10.20
C GLY A 230 -16.62 -12.89 9.06
N VAL A 231 -16.71 -13.66 7.98
CA VAL A 231 -17.31 -13.22 6.73
C VAL A 231 -18.39 -14.18 6.24
N GLY A 232 -19.37 -13.64 5.52
CA GLY A 232 -20.41 -14.45 4.93
C GLY A 232 -19.84 -15.35 3.84
N ARG A 233 -20.42 -16.54 3.65
CA ARG A 233 -19.95 -17.49 2.62
C ARG A 233 -19.97 -16.87 1.21
N ASP A 234 -21.08 -16.25 0.85
CA ASP A 234 -21.25 -15.64 -0.48
C ASP A 234 -20.33 -14.43 -0.69
N GLU A 235 -20.00 -13.73 0.40
CA GLU A 235 -19.07 -12.62 0.39
C GLU A 235 -17.63 -13.09 0.18
N LEU A 236 -17.20 -14.15 0.88
CA LEU A 236 -15.89 -14.75 0.71
C LEU A 236 -15.70 -15.32 -0.70
N GLU A 237 -16.67 -16.09 -1.18
CA GLU A 237 -16.60 -16.69 -2.52
C GLU A 237 -16.63 -15.64 -3.63
N ARG A 238 -17.36 -14.54 -3.43
CA ARG A 238 -17.31 -13.39 -4.35
C ARG A 238 -15.93 -12.73 -4.36
N ALA A 239 -15.33 -12.48 -3.19
CA ALA A 239 -13.99 -11.90 -3.10
C ALA A 239 -12.93 -12.79 -3.76
N LYS A 240 -12.98 -14.11 -3.50
CA LYS A 240 -12.10 -15.10 -4.15
C LYS A 240 -12.26 -15.10 -5.67
N THR A 241 -13.50 -15.11 -6.15
CA THR A 241 -13.80 -15.09 -7.58
C THR A 241 -13.32 -13.79 -8.24
N GLN A 242 -13.53 -12.65 -7.58
CA GLN A 242 -13.07 -11.35 -8.05
C GLN A 242 -11.55 -11.29 -8.14
N LEU A 243 -10.84 -11.73 -7.10
CA LEU A 243 -9.38 -11.74 -7.08
C LEU A 243 -8.80 -12.65 -8.17
N LYS A 244 -9.35 -13.86 -8.36
CA LYS A 244 -8.95 -14.77 -9.45
C LYS A 244 -9.19 -14.16 -10.83
N SER A 245 -10.36 -13.54 -11.04
CA SER A 245 -10.69 -12.88 -12.30
C SER A 245 -9.70 -11.74 -12.58
N GLN A 246 -9.43 -10.90 -11.58
CA GLN A 246 -8.49 -9.78 -11.70
C GLN A 246 -7.08 -10.28 -12.03
N LEU A 247 -6.60 -11.33 -11.36
CA LEU A 247 -5.30 -11.93 -11.65
C LEU A 247 -5.20 -12.39 -13.11
N MET A 248 -6.18 -13.15 -13.59
CA MET A 248 -6.15 -13.70 -14.95
C MET A 248 -6.28 -12.63 -16.03
N MET A 249 -7.21 -11.68 -15.85
CA MET A 249 -7.40 -10.57 -16.80
C MET A 249 -6.17 -9.67 -16.89
N ASN A 250 -5.52 -9.38 -15.75
CA ASN A 250 -4.29 -8.58 -15.73
C ASN A 250 -3.16 -9.25 -16.53
N LEU A 251 -3.06 -10.58 -16.50
CA LEU A 251 -2.04 -11.32 -17.21
C LEU A 251 -2.23 -11.38 -18.73
N GLU A 252 -3.35 -10.88 -19.26
CA GLU A 252 -3.55 -10.72 -20.72
C GLU A 252 -2.75 -9.53 -21.28
N VAL A 253 -2.39 -8.57 -20.41
CA VAL A 253 -1.69 -7.35 -20.79
C VAL A 253 -0.18 -7.58 -20.72
N ARG A 254 0.51 -7.55 -21.86
CA ARG A 254 1.96 -7.87 -21.95
C ARG A 254 2.85 -7.07 -20.98
N PRO A 255 2.70 -5.74 -20.82
CA PRO A 255 3.45 -4.99 -19.80
C PRO A 255 3.24 -5.52 -18.37
N VAL A 256 2.01 -5.93 -18.04
CA VAL A 256 1.71 -6.50 -16.71
C VAL A 256 2.31 -7.89 -16.57
N MET A 257 2.30 -8.70 -17.62
CA MET A 257 2.98 -10.01 -17.63
C MET A 257 4.50 -9.86 -17.45
N PHE A 258 5.10 -8.83 -18.07
CA PHE A 258 6.53 -8.52 -17.88
C PHE A 258 6.82 -8.13 -16.43
N GLU A 259 5.99 -7.27 -15.85
CA GLU A 259 6.13 -6.84 -14.46
C GLU A 259 5.93 -8.00 -13.48
N ASP A 260 4.93 -8.85 -13.70
CA ASP A 260 4.66 -10.08 -12.93
C ASP A 260 5.88 -11.00 -12.92
N LEU A 261 6.39 -11.37 -14.10
CA LEU A 261 7.59 -12.19 -14.25
C LEU A 261 8.78 -11.58 -13.51
N SER A 262 9.05 -10.30 -13.75
CA SER A 262 10.23 -9.62 -13.20
C SER A 262 10.17 -9.53 -11.68
N ARG A 263 9.02 -9.12 -11.11
CA ARG A 263 8.85 -8.98 -9.67
C ARG A 263 8.89 -10.31 -8.94
N GLN A 264 8.29 -11.35 -9.51
CA GLN A 264 8.32 -12.68 -8.89
C GLN A 264 9.74 -13.26 -8.89
N VAL A 265 10.49 -13.14 -9.99
CA VAL A 265 11.88 -13.60 -10.05
C VAL A 265 12.75 -12.77 -9.09
N LEU A 266 12.59 -11.46 -9.05
CA LEU A 266 13.34 -10.59 -8.13
C LEU A 266 13.04 -10.91 -6.65
N GLY A 267 11.77 -11.18 -6.31
CA GLY A 267 11.36 -11.40 -4.93
C GLY A 267 11.55 -12.84 -4.43
N HIS A 268 11.09 -13.82 -5.22
CA HIS A 268 11.10 -15.24 -4.86
C HIS A 268 12.28 -16.02 -5.46
N GLY A 269 12.98 -15.47 -6.44
CA GLY A 269 14.00 -16.19 -7.23
C GLY A 269 13.42 -17.04 -8.37
N TYR A 270 12.09 -17.15 -8.47
CA TYR A 270 11.40 -17.90 -9.51
C TYR A 270 9.99 -17.35 -9.74
N ARG A 271 9.41 -17.66 -10.91
CA ARG A 271 8.02 -17.33 -11.23
C ARG A 271 7.10 -18.51 -10.95
N LYS A 272 6.13 -18.32 -10.05
CA LYS A 272 5.02 -19.25 -9.81
C LYS A 272 4.01 -19.16 -10.94
N LYS A 273 3.39 -20.30 -11.26
CA LYS A 273 2.32 -20.30 -12.26
C LYS A 273 1.06 -19.64 -11.71
N PRO A 274 0.28 -18.91 -12.53
CA PRO A 274 -0.99 -18.32 -12.10
C PRO A 274 -1.96 -19.35 -11.50
N SER A 275 -1.94 -20.59 -12.02
CA SER A 275 -2.74 -21.71 -11.51
C SER A 275 -2.44 -22.05 -10.04
N GLU A 276 -1.20 -21.87 -9.58
CA GLU A 276 -0.83 -22.12 -8.18
C GLU A 276 -1.46 -21.07 -7.25
N TYR A 277 -1.45 -19.79 -7.67
CA TYR A 277 -2.13 -18.73 -6.93
C TYR A 277 -3.64 -18.93 -6.90
N ILE A 278 -4.25 -19.36 -8.01
CA ILE A 278 -5.67 -19.72 -8.06
C ILE A 278 -5.99 -20.81 -7.02
N ALA A 279 -5.21 -21.88 -6.98
CA ALA A 279 -5.40 -22.95 -6.00
C ALA A 279 -5.25 -22.46 -4.55
N LYS A 280 -4.26 -21.58 -4.29
CA LYS A 280 -4.09 -20.95 -2.97
C LYS A 280 -5.27 -20.06 -2.60
N ILE A 281 -5.79 -19.27 -3.52
CA ILE A 281 -6.98 -18.43 -3.30
C ILE A 281 -8.19 -19.31 -2.98
N ASP A 282 -8.39 -20.40 -3.73
CA ASP A 282 -9.51 -21.32 -3.53
C ASP A 282 -9.45 -22.06 -2.19
N ALA A 283 -8.25 -22.31 -1.67
CA ALA A 283 -8.03 -22.93 -0.38
C ALA A 283 -8.39 -22.05 0.83
N ILE A 284 -8.48 -20.72 0.66
CA ILE A 284 -8.77 -19.78 1.75
C ILE A 284 -10.18 -20.02 2.30
N LYS A 285 -10.24 -20.18 3.63
CA LYS A 285 -11.48 -20.35 4.40
C LYS A 285 -11.75 -19.15 5.29
N ASN A 286 -12.95 -19.11 5.86
CA ASN A 286 -13.36 -18.05 6.79
C ASN A 286 -12.47 -18.03 8.04
N GLU A 287 -12.03 -19.20 8.51
CA GLU A 287 -11.14 -19.33 9.67
C GLU A 287 -9.78 -18.66 9.43
N ASP A 288 -9.26 -18.74 8.19
CA ASP A 288 -8.00 -18.07 7.82
C ASP A 288 -8.15 -16.56 7.88
N ILE A 289 -9.26 -16.02 7.38
CA ILE A 289 -9.57 -14.58 7.44
C ILE A 289 -9.67 -14.11 8.90
N LYS A 290 -10.37 -14.85 9.76
CA LYS A 290 -10.45 -14.53 11.20
C LYS A 290 -9.06 -14.49 11.84
N ARG A 291 -8.24 -15.51 11.56
CA ARG A 291 -6.89 -15.63 12.12
C ARG A 291 -5.98 -14.48 11.72
N ILE A 292 -5.92 -14.12 10.43
CA ILE A 292 -5.05 -13.01 9.97
C ILE A 292 -5.54 -11.67 10.50
N VAL A 293 -6.86 -11.48 10.59
CA VAL A 293 -7.46 -10.25 11.13
C VAL A 293 -7.13 -10.12 12.61
N GLU A 294 -7.22 -11.20 13.38
CA GLU A 294 -6.83 -11.16 14.80
C GLU A 294 -5.34 -10.88 14.97
N ARG A 295 -4.48 -11.52 14.17
CA ARG A 295 -3.03 -11.21 14.14
C ARG A 295 -2.79 -9.72 13.87
N MET A 296 -3.44 -9.18 12.86
CA MET A 296 -3.33 -7.79 12.44
C MET A 296 -3.84 -6.81 13.51
N LEU A 297 -5.02 -7.04 14.08
CA LEU A 297 -5.62 -6.12 15.04
C LEU A 297 -4.98 -6.18 16.45
N ASN A 298 -4.08 -7.15 16.69
CA ASN A 298 -3.27 -7.22 17.89
C ASN A 298 -2.02 -6.34 17.83
N THR A 299 -1.68 -5.76 16.67
CA THR A 299 -0.61 -4.76 16.57
C THR A 299 -1.17 -3.35 16.88
N ALA A 300 -0.30 -2.45 17.32
CA ALA A 300 -0.68 -1.05 17.51
C ALA A 300 -1.19 -0.45 16.19
N PRO A 301 -2.24 0.39 16.18
CA PRO A 301 -2.71 1.00 14.94
C PRO A 301 -1.73 2.05 14.41
N SER A 302 -1.73 2.26 13.09
CA SER A 302 -1.15 3.43 12.42
C SER A 302 -2.26 4.35 11.95
N VAL A 303 -2.19 5.63 12.28
CA VAL A 303 -3.21 6.62 11.93
C VAL A 303 -2.58 7.78 11.17
N VAL A 304 -3.24 8.19 10.09
CA VAL A 304 -2.91 9.42 9.35
C VAL A 304 -4.14 10.29 9.23
N GLY A 305 -3.99 11.58 9.53
CA GLY A 305 -4.96 12.62 9.20
C GLY A 305 -4.36 13.65 8.27
N TYR A 306 -5.08 14.05 7.22
CA TYR A 306 -4.70 15.16 6.35
C TYR A 306 -5.88 16.08 6.01
N GLY A 307 -5.70 17.39 6.15
CA GLY A 307 -6.75 18.41 5.93
C GLY A 307 -7.13 19.17 7.21
N ASP A 308 -8.40 19.53 7.37
CA ASP A 308 -8.94 20.04 8.65
C ASP A 308 -9.29 18.85 9.56
N LEU A 309 -8.53 18.72 10.65
CA LEU A 309 -8.54 17.55 11.54
C LEU A 309 -9.17 17.84 12.91
N LYS A 310 -9.89 18.96 13.07
CA LYS A 310 -10.50 19.33 14.37
C LYS A 310 -11.40 18.24 14.94
N GLN A 311 -12.07 17.48 14.08
CA GLN A 311 -12.98 16.40 14.46
C GLN A 311 -12.30 15.02 14.52
N LEU A 312 -11.00 14.91 14.21
CA LEU A 312 -10.29 13.62 14.30
C LEU A 312 -9.91 13.32 15.76
N PRO A 313 -10.33 12.18 16.32
CA PRO A 313 -9.94 11.78 17.68
C PRO A 313 -8.41 11.75 17.88
N PRO A 314 -7.92 11.91 19.12
CA PRO A 314 -6.50 11.74 19.41
C PRO A 314 -6.09 10.26 19.25
N TYR A 315 -4.79 10.01 19.04
CA TYR A 315 -4.27 8.66 18.76
C TYR A 315 -4.61 7.65 19.86
N GLU A 316 -4.53 8.07 21.11
CA GLU A 316 -4.79 7.21 22.27
C GLU A 316 -6.23 6.68 22.29
N SER A 317 -7.18 7.40 21.69
CA SER A 317 -8.55 6.91 21.54
C SER A 317 -8.64 5.76 20.55
N PHE A 318 -7.85 5.76 19.47
CA PHE A 318 -7.77 4.64 18.54
C PHE A 318 -7.10 3.43 19.20
N ASP A 319 -5.95 3.64 19.85
CA ASP A 319 -5.24 2.57 20.56
C ASP A 319 -6.14 1.89 21.61
N ARG A 320 -6.85 2.67 22.44
CA ARG A 320 -7.85 2.13 23.38
C ARG A 320 -9.01 1.44 22.68
N ALA A 321 -9.49 1.96 21.56
CA ALA A 321 -10.61 1.38 20.81
C ALA A 321 -10.28 -0.04 20.33
N PHE A 322 -9.07 -0.26 19.80
CA PHE A 322 -8.63 -1.59 19.37
C PHE A 322 -8.26 -2.49 20.54
N ALA A 323 -7.62 -1.96 21.59
CA ALA A 323 -7.32 -2.73 22.80
C ALA A 323 -8.60 -3.24 23.50
N ARG A 324 -9.68 -2.44 23.52
CA ARG A 324 -10.97 -2.80 24.13
C ARG A 324 -11.98 -3.37 23.14
N ARG A 325 -11.60 -3.50 21.87
CA ARG A 325 -12.47 -3.97 20.77
C ARG A 325 -13.81 -3.22 20.68
N THR A 326 -13.78 -1.90 20.89
CA THR A 326 -14.98 -1.04 20.84
C THR A 326 -14.69 0.33 20.23
N HIS A 327 -15.56 0.81 19.34
CA HIS A 327 -15.45 2.13 18.71
C HIS A 327 -15.88 3.28 19.64
N VAL A 328 -16.52 2.97 20.77
CA VAL A 328 -17.05 3.98 21.72
C VAL A 328 -15.95 4.84 22.33
N GLU A 329 -14.71 4.32 22.42
CA GLU A 329 -13.54 5.07 22.90
C GLU A 329 -13.15 6.27 22.03
N LEU A 330 -13.65 6.33 20.78
CA LEU A 330 -13.43 7.45 19.87
C LEU A 330 -14.35 8.63 20.15
N ILE A 331 -15.49 8.40 20.82
CA ILE A 331 -16.48 9.43 21.09
C ILE A 331 -16.01 10.24 22.30
N PRO A 332 -15.83 11.57 22.17
CA PRO A 332 -15.49 12.42 23.30
C PRO A 332 -16.52 12.28 24.43
N ARG A 333 -16.05 12.20 25.67
CA ARG A 333 -16.92 12.15 26.86
C ARG A 333 -17.41 13.52 27.28
#